data_AF-A0A372YWV4-F1
#
_entry.id   AF-A0A372YWV4-F1
#
_cell.length_a   1.000
_cell.length_b   1.000
_cell.length_c   1.000
_cell.angle_alpha   90.00
_cell.angle_beta   90.00
_cell.angle_gamma   90.00
#
_symmetry.space_group_name_H-M   'P 1'
#
loop_
_entity.id
_entity.type
_entity.pdbx_description
1 polymer ?
#
loop_
_entity_poly.entity_id
_entity_poly.type
_entity_poly.pdbx_seq_one_letter_code
_entity_poly.pdbx_strand_id
1 'polypeptide(L)'
;MEIIGLLSILSAYPLSRDYYLKQAESYQREAKYYFNQAEGYERDAEYYNNQAQKYLKDAEYYAGKGDLDKVATYQRWANDAIDKAKTRTRWAKDARDKGKTRLEWAREALRKASNEN
;
A
#
# COMPACT_ATOMS: atom_id res chain seq x y z
N MET A 1 32.78 52.87 9.06
CA MET A 1 32.86 51.91 10.18
C MET A 1 31.64 52.15 11.04
N GLU A 2 30.74 51.17 11.10
CA GLU A 2 30.07 50.67 12.32
C GLU A 2 28.77 49.92 11.97
N ILE A 3 28.90 48.59 12.00
CA ILE A 3 27.93 47.58 12.42
C ILE A 3 26.62 47.47 11.62
N ILE A 4 26.74 46.91 10.41
CA ILE A 4 25.68 46.08 9.80
C ILE A 4 25.65 44.76 10.58
N GLY A 5 25.07 44.78 11.78
CA GLY A 5 25.04 43.65 12.70
C GLY A 5 23.79 42.82 12.53
N LEU A 6 23.90 41.71 11.78
CA LEU A 6 23.33 40.39 12.11
C LEU A 6 22.11 40.39 13.07
N LEU A 7 20.92 40.78 12.59
CA LEU A 7 19.69 40.66 13.40
C LEU A 7 18.48 40.11 12.62
N SER A 8 18.71 39.24 11.64
CA SER A 8 17.62 38.66 10.83
C SER A 8 17.53 37.14 10.86
N ILE A 9 18.44 36.44 11.55
CA ILE A 9 18.49 34.96 11.51
C ILE A 9 17.65 34.34 12.64
N LEU A 10 17.29 35.07 13.69
CA LEU A 10 16.67 34.47 14.88
C LEU A 10 15.17 34.13 14.77
N SER A 11 14.46 34.52 13.71
CA SER A 11 13.00 34.28 13.59
C SER A 11 12.59 33.17 12.61
N ALA A 12 13.51 32.63 11.81
CA ALA A 12 13.18 31.61 10.80
C ALA A 12 13.24 30.15 11.33
N TYR A 13 14.03 29.90 12.37
CA TYR A 13 14.24 28.56 12.94
C TYR A 13 12.99 27.87 13.51
N PRO A 14 12.13 28.52 14.32
CA PRO A 14 10.92 27.85 14.81
C PRO A 14 9.89 27.59 13.70
N LEU A 15 9.91 28.41 12.63
CA LEU A 15 9.03 28.25 11.46
C LEU A 15 9.45 27.05 10.60
N SER A 16 10.75 26.82 10.42
CA SER A 16 11.26 25.70 9.63
C SER A 16 11.07 24.34 10.34
N ARG A 17 11.27 24.30 11.67
CA ARG A 17 11.04 23.09 12.47
C ARG A 17 9.58 22.66 12.46
N ASP A 18 8.65 23.58 12.71
CA ASP A 18 7.20 23.30 12.68
C ASP A 18 6.75 22.83 11.29
N TYR A 19 7.30 23.43 10.23
CA TYR A 19 7.07 23.01 8.86
C TYR A 19 7.45 21.54 8.63
N TYR A 20 8.67 21.13 9.01
CA TYR A 20 9.12 19.75 8.82
C TYR A 20 8.36 18.74 9.67
N LEU A 21 7.92 19.12 10.88
CA LEU A 21 7.06 18.26 11.71
C LEU A 21 5.71 18.02 11.03
N LYS A 22 5.05 19.07 10.54
CA LYS A 22 3.79 18.95 9.80
C LYS A 22 3.94 18.11 8.53
N GLN A 23 5.08 18.26 7.84
CA GLN A 23 5.39 17.46 6.66
C GLN A 23 5.56 15.97 7.01
N ALA A 24 6.27 15.66 8.10
CA ALA A 24 6.42 14.29 8.59
C ALA A 24 5.07 13.65 8.95
N GLU A 25 4.20 14.36 9.66
CA GLU A 25 2.86 13.90 10.00
C GLU A 25 2.00 13.65 8.74
N SER A 26 2.11 14.50 7.73
CA SER A 26 1.41 14.29 6.45
C SER A 26 1.84 12.99 5.79
N TYR A 27 3.14 12.76 5.69
CA TYR A 27 3.68 11.53 5.12
C TYR A 27 3.32 10.28 5.93
N GLN A 28 3.25 10.38 7.27
CA GLN A 28 2.75 9.28 8.09
C GLN A 28 1.28 8.94 7.80
N ARG A 29 0.42 9.96 7.62
CA ARG A 29 -0.99 9.75 7.23
C ARG A 29 -1.11 9.11 5.86
N GLU A 30 -0.32 9.58 4.89
CA GLU A 30 -0.26 8.97 3.55
C GLU A 30 0.23 7.52 3.60
N ALA A 31 1.26 7.23 4.40
CA ALA A 31 1.75 5.86 4.61
C ALA A 31 0.64 4.94 5.14
N LYS A 32 -0.08 5.39 6.18
CA LYS A 32 -1.22 4.66 6.75
C LYS A 32 -2.30 4.40 5.72
N TYR A 33 -2.63 5.39 4.89
CA TYR A 33 -3.59 5.23 3.81
C TYR A 33 -3.18 4.10 2.85
N TYR A 34 -1.92 4.10 2.40
CA TYR A 34 -1.42 3.07 1.49
C TYR A 34 -1.35 1.68 2.13
N PHE A 35 -1.01 1.56 3.42
CA PHE A 35 -1.07 0.28 4.11
C PHE A 35 -2.50 -0.25 4.24
N ASN A 36 -3.47 0.61 4.55
CA ASN A 36 -4.88 0.20 4.56
C ASN A 36 -5.36 -0.27 3.18
N GLN A 37 -4.90 0.37 2.10
CA GLN A 37 -5.15 -0.08 0.74
C GLN A 37 -4.52 -1.45 0.47
N ALA A 38 -3.27 -1.66 0.91
CA ALA A 38 -2.59 -2.95 0.77
C ALA A 38 -3.35 -4.08 1.46
N GLU A 39 -3.80 -3.86 2.70
CA GLU A 39 -4.64 -4.84 3.43
C GLU A 39 -5.97 -5.11 2.72
N GLY A 40 -6.59 -4.08 2.13
CA GLY A 40 -7.81 -4.24 1.33
C GLY A 40 -7.58 -5.17 0.13
N TYR A 41 -6.50 -4.94 -0.62
CA TYR A 41 -6.15 -5.80 -1.74
C TYR A 41 -5.74 -7.22 -1.31
N GLU A 42 -5.15 -7.41 -0.13
CA GLU A 42 -4.86 -8.75 0.40
C GLU A 42 -6.14 -9.52 0.71
N ARG A 43 -7.12 -8.88 1.35
CA ARG A 43 -8.45 -9.48 1.57
C ARG A 43 -9.14 -9.84 0.26
N ASP A 44 -9.05 -8.97 -0.76
CA ASP A 44 -9.60 -9.27 -2.09
C ASP A 44 -8.89 -10.48 -2.73
N ALA A 45 -7.56 -10.58 -2.60
CA ALA A 45 -6.79 -11.69 -3.14
C ALA A 45 -7.19 -13.02 -2.47
N GLU A 46 -7.33 -13.03 -1.15
CA GLU A 46 -7.83 -14.17 -0.38
C GLU A 46 -9.24 -14.57 -0.81
N TYR A 47 -10.14 -13.60 -0.99
CA TYR A 47 -11.49 -13.85 -1.47
C TYR A 47 -11.48 -14.57 -2.82
N TYR A 48 -10.71 -14.10 -3.79
CA TYR A 48 -10.64 -14.72 -5.11
C TYR A 48 -9.94 -16.09 -5.08
N ASN A 49 -8.93 -16.28 -4.25
CA ASN A 49 -8.32 -17.60 -4.04
C ASN A 49 -9.35 -18.61 -3.50
N ASN A 50 -10.18 -18.20 -2.53
CA ASN A 50 -11.25 -19.04 -1.99
C ASN A 50 -12.31 -19.37 -3.05
N GLN A 51 -12.64 -18.42 -3.95
CA GLN A 51 -13.53 -18.68 -5.08
C GLN A 51 -12.93 -19.69 -6.06
N ALA A 52 -11.64 -19.55 -6.40
CA ALA A 52 -10.95 -20.49 -7.28
C ALA A 52 -10.98 -21.92 -6.72
N GLN A 53 -10.71 -22.09 -5.43
CA GLN A 53 -10.78 -23.39 -4.75
C GLN A 53 -12.17 -24.01 -4.82
N LYS A 54 -13.24 -23.22 -4.63
CA LYS A 54 -14.62 -23.70 -4.77
C LYS A 54 -14.90 -24.18 -6.20
N TYR A 55 -14.51 -23.41 -7.21
CA TYR A 55 -14.69 -23.81 -8.60
C TYR A 55 -13.90 -25.07 -8.95
N LEU A 56 -12.67 -25.23 -8.44
CA LEU A 56 -11.91 -26.47 -8.63
C LEU A 56 -12.62 -27.68 -8.01
N LYS A 57 -13.19 -27.52 -6.81
CA LYS A 57 -14.00 -28.56 -6.17
C LYS A 57 -15.26 -28.92 -6.97
N ASP A 58 -15.93 -27.92 -7.55
CA ASP A 58 -17.08 -28.15 -8.41
C ASP A 58 -16.66 -28.88 -9.71
N ALA A 59 -15.52 -28.51 -10.30
CA ALA A 59 -14.96 -29.20 -11.46
C ALA A 59 -14.68 -30.69 -11.13
N GLU A 60 -14.06 -30.98 -9.99
CA GLU A 60 -13.82 -32.36 -9.53
C GLU A 60 -15.13 -33.14 -9.34
N TYR A 61 -16.16 -32.50 -8.76
CA TYR A 61 -17.48 -33.09 -8.60
C TYR A 61 -18.09 -33.52 -9.94
N TYR A 62 -18.08 -32.62 -10.94
CA TYR A 62 -18.63 -32.92 -12.26
C TYR A 62 -17.78 -33.89 -13.08
N ALA A 63 -16.46 -33.90 -12.87
CA ALA A 63 -15.58 -34.90 -13.45
C ALA A 63 -15.97 -36.32 -13.01
N GLY A 64 -16.26 -36.50 -11.71
CA GLY A 64 -16.77 -37.76 -11.16
C GLY A 64 -18.14 -38.18 -11.70
N LYS A 65 -18.89 -37.26 -12.33
CA LYS A 65 -20.17 -37.51 -13.01
C LYS A 65 -20.02 -37.70 -14.52
N GLY A 66 -18.82 -37.53 -15.07
CA GLY A 66 -18.56 -37.59 -16.51
C GLY A 66 -19.04 -36.36 -17.29
N ASP A 67 -19.43 -35.27 -16.62
CA ASP A 67 -19.91 -34.04 -17.26
C ASP A 67 -18.73 -33.12 -17.58
N LEU A 68 -18.09 -33.36 -18.72
CA LEU A 68 -16.88 -32.66 -19.14
C LEU A 68 -17.14 -31.19 -19.51
N ASP A 69 -18.36 -30.83 -19.94
CA ASP A 69 -18.72 -29.45 -20.26
C ASP A 69 -18.78 -28.58 -18.99
N LYS A 70 -19.34 -29.14 -17.91
CA LYS A 70 -19.29 -28.51 -16.59
C LYS A 70 -17.87 -28.41 -16.07
N VAL A 71 -17.06 -29.47 -16.20
CA VAL A 71 -15.64 -29.43 -15.81
C VAL A 71 -14.91 -28.26 -16.47
N ALA A 72 -15.03 -28.14 -17.80
CA ALA A 72 -14.38 -27.06 -18.54
C ALA A 72 -14.87 -25.67 -18.11
N THR A 73 -16.16 -25.53 -17.80
CA THR A 73 -16.75 -24.29 -17.31
C THR A 73 -16.17 -23.88 -15.96
N TYR A 74 -16.16 -24.79 -14.99
CA TYR A 74 -15.65 -24.50 -13.65
C TYR A 74 -14.14 -24.27 -13.62
N GLN A 75 -13.37 -25.01 -14.42
CA GLN A 75 -11.94 -24.73 -14.59
C GLN A 75 -11.68 -23.34 -15.15
N ARG A 76 -12.48 -22.87 -16.12
CA ARG A 76 -12.37 -21.50 -16.65
C ARG A 76 -12.63 -20.45 -15.56
N TRP A 77 -13.67 -20.64 -14.74
CA TRP A 77 -13.97 -19.73 -13.64
C TRP A 77 -12.90 -19.77 -12.54
N ALA A 78 -12.33 -20.93 -12.25
CA ALA A 78 -11.20 -21.05 -11.33
C ALA A 78 -9.99 -20.23 -11.82
N ASN A 79 -9.67 -20.33 -13.12
CA ASN A 79 -8.57 -19.57 -13.71
C ASN A 79 -8.81 -18.06 -13.67
N ASP A 80 -10.03 -17.59 -13.99
CA ASP A 80 -10.39 -16.17 -13.88
C ASP A 80 -10.25 -15.65 -12.44
N ALA A 81 -10.70 -16.44 -11.45
CA ALA A 81 -10.52 -16.11 -10.04
C ALA A 81 -9.04 -16.05 -9.63
N ILE A 82 -8.21 -16.99 -10.09
CA ILE A 82 -6.76 -16.98 -9.86
C ILE A 82 -6.11 -15.71 -10.44
N ASP A 83 -6.50 -15.30 -11.65
CA ASP A 83 -5.92 -14.12 -12.28
C ASP A 83 -6.33 -12.81 -11.58
N LYS A 84 -7.56 -12.76 -11.07
CA LYS A 84 -8.01 -11.69 -10.18
C LYS A 84 -7.20 -11.67 -8.88
N ALA A 85 -7.00 -12.83 -8.24
CA ALA A 85 -6.20 -12.93 -7.02
C ALA A 85 -4.77 -12.42 -7.24
N LYS A 86 -4.08 -12.88 -8.30
CA LYS A 86 -2.74 -12.40 -8.69
C LYS A 86 -2.69 -10.90 -8.90
N THR A 87 -3.73 -10.32 -9.51
CA THR A 87 -3.82 -8.88 -9.72
C THR A 87 -3.92 -8.13 -8.40
N ARG A 88 -4.75 -8.61 -7.48
CA ARG A 88 -4.91 -8.03 -6.14
C ARG A 88 -3.63 -8.15 -5.31
N THR A 89 -2.94 -9.28 -5.36
CA THR A 89 -1.61 -9.44 -4.73
C THR A 89 -0.60 -8.42 -5.25
N ARG A 90 -0.58 -8.16 -6.57
CA ARG A 90 0.31 -7.14 -7.16
C ARG A 90 -0.03 -5.74 -6.66
N TRP A 91 -1.30 -5.38 -6.61
CA TRP A 91 -1.75 -4.09 -6.08
C TRP A 91 -1.47 -3.92 -4.59
N ALA A 92 -1.63 -4.98 -3.79
CA ALA A 92 -1.24 -4.99 -2.39
C ALA A 92 0.25 -4.67 -2.21
N LYS A 93 1.11 -5.31 -3.02
CA LYS A 93 2.55 -5.06 -3.00
C LYS A 93 2.87 -3.60 -3.39
N ASP A 94 2.30 -3.10 -4.48
CA ASP A 94 2.50 -1.72 -4.94
C ASP A 94 2.07 -0.70 -3.88
N ALA A 95 0.88 -0.89 -3.27
CA ALA A 95 0.40 -0.04 -2.20
C ALA A 95 1.33 -0.10 -0.97
N ARG A 96 1.78 -1.29 -0.57
CA ARG A 96 2.74 -1.45 0.53
C ARG A 96 4.06 -0.73 0.25
N ASP A 97 4.58 -0.83 -0.98
CA ASP A 97 5.83 -0.17 -1.37
C ASP A 97 5.67 1.36 -1.35
N LYS A 98 4.55 1.90 -1.86
CA LYS A 98 4.21 3.32 -1.70
C LYS A 98 4.14 3.74 -0.24
N GLY A 99 3.51 2.95 0.62
CA GLY A 99 3.44 3.21 2.06
C GLY A 99 4.83 3.30 2.71
N LYS A 100 5.74 2.40 2.37
CA LYS A 100 7.15 2.44 2.83
C LYS A 100 7.86 3.69 2.38
N THR A 101 7.74 4.09 1.10
CA THR A 101 8.34 5.34 0.60
C THR A 101 7.83 6.55 1.38
N ARG A 102 6.55 6.61 1.73
CA ARG A 102 6.02 7.70 2.56
C ARG A 102 6.59 7.69 3.98
N LEU A 103 6.80 6.51 4.58
CA LEU A 103 7.51 6.43 5.87
C LEU A 103 8.96 6.90 5.79
N GLU A 104 9.66 6.62 4.69
CA GLU A 104 11.03 7.11 4.47
C GLU A 104 11.06 8.64 4.40
N TRP A 105 10.11 9.24 3.68
CA TRP A 105 10.00 10.69 3.60
C TRP A 105 9.61 11.32 4.94
N ALA A 106 8.75 10.66 5.72
CA ALA A 106 8.43 11.09 7.07
C ALA A 106 9.68 11.11 7.97
N ARG A 107 10.50 10.05 7.91
CA ARG A 107 11.76 9.97 8.66
C ARG A 107 12.74 11.07 8.27
N GLU A 108 12.85 11.34 6.97
CA GLU A 108 13.72 12.41 6.47
C GLU A 108 13.24 13.79 6.92
N ALA A 109 11.94 14.05 6.92
CA ALA A 109 11.37 15.29 7.45
C ALA A 109 11.64 15.43 8.96
N LEU A 110 11.48 14.36 9.74
CA LEU A 110 11.83 14.37 11.17
C LEU A 110 13.32 14.63 11.41
N ARG A 111 14.20 14.07 10.59
CA ARG A 111 15.65 14.31 10.65
C ARG A 111 15.97 15.79 10.42
N LYS A 112 15.32 16.43 9.44
CA LYS A 112 15.47 17.87 9.17
C LYS A 112 14.97 18.70 10.34
N ALA A 113 13.80 18.39 10.89
CA ALA A 113 13.27 19.07 12.08
C ALA A 113 14.21 18.97 13.30
N SER A 114 14.92 17.84 13.45
CA SER A 114 15.88 17.63 14.54
C SER A 114 17.22 18.33 14.32
N ASN A 115 17.64 18.54 13.07
CA ASN A 115 18.89 19.22 12.73
C ASN A 115 18.77 20.74 12.74
N GLU A 116 17.54 21.27 12.88
CA GLU A 116 17.25 22.68 13.08
C GLU A 116 17.14 23.09 14.57
N ASN A 117 17.44 22.16 15.49
CA ASN A 117 17.59 22.42 16.93
C ASN A 117 18.97 22.96 17.28
#